data_AF-A0A5C6RKD4-F1
#
_entry.id   AF-A0A5C6RKD4-F1
#
_cell.length_a   1.000
_cell.length_b   1.000
_cell.length_c   1.000
_cell.angle_alpha   90.00
_cell.angle_beta   90.00
_cell.angle_gamma   90.00
#
_symmetry.space_group_name_H-M   'P 1'
#
loop_
_entity.id
_entity.type
_entity.pdbx_description
1 polymer ?
#
loop_
_entity_poly.entity_id
_entity_poly.type
_entity_poly.pdbx_seq_one_letter_code
_entity_poly.pdbx_strand_id
1 'polypeptide(L)'
;MSEQIKHECGIAMIRLLKPLDYYQKKYGTAFYGINQLQLLMQKQRNRGQDGAGMATIKLDVEPGKKYISRKRSVASNYLDDLFKQIHLHFQGLSQDQLSDATWLKDNKPYMGELLLGHLRYGTHGDNSVETCHPFLRQNNWVTRNLILAGNFNLTNVDELFQELVDLGQYPKEKSDTVTVLEKIGHFLDDEVQRLHTWYKPDGYSNREINELIYENLDIQRLLRRASKKFDGGFVMAGLIGHGDAFVLRDPAGIRPAFYYQDDEVVVVASERPAIQTVFNKHVSEVKELQRGHALIVKKDGRISEVPYIDQLERRACSFERIYFSRGNDRNIYLERKQLGRQLTDAVLEEVDYDFRHSVFSFVPNTAETAFYGLMEGLTDRLDEIKRDKILKKGAELKPGKLEKILSLKPRMEKLIVKDAKQRTFIADTRSREAMVAHVYDVTYGIVENDKDTLVLLDDSIVRGTTLKDSIIQIASRLRPKKIVIVSSAPQIRYPDCYGIDMSKMKEFVAFRALVELLKENGKEHLLQEAYERCKAQEHLPKEEITNEVRSLYDEFPYEAVSDKIAEIVTPKGIQPKVKVIYQTIEGLREACPENNGDWYFSGEYPTPGGNKVVNRAFINFMEGRDERGYL
;
A
#
# COMPACT_ATOMS: atom_id res chain seq x y z
N MET A 1 -13.20 -14.02 -2.86
CA MET A 1 -12.72 -12.62 -2.93
C MET A 1 -11.39 -12.66 -3.65
N SER A 2 -11.06 -12.03 -4.81
CA SER A 2 -9.62 -12.05 -5.22
C SER A 2 -8.82 -11.74 -3.96
N GLU A 3 -7.97 -12.69 -3.56
CA GLU A 3 -7.64 -12.87 -2.14
C GLU A 3 -7.22 -11.54 -1.61
N GLN A 4 -8.06 -10.96 -0.75
CA GLN A 4 -7.94 -9.54 -0.53
C GLN A 4 -6.61 -9.38 0.18
N ILE A 5 -5.60 -8.90 -0.55
CA ILE A 5 -4.37 -8.44 0.04
C ILE A 5 -4.79 -7.17 0.71
N LYS A 6 -5.14 -7.39 1.96
CA LYS A 6 -5.39 -6.39 2.96
C LYS A 6 -4.09 -5.54 3.06
N HIS A 7 -4.10 -4.39 3.71
CA HIS A 7 -2.86 -3.70 4.17
C HIS A 7 -2.15 -2.77 3.18
N GLU A 8 -2.49 -1.49 3.29
CA GLU A 8 -1.54 -0.40 3.51
C GLU A 8 -2.26 0.69 4.30
N CYS A 9 -1.55 1.48 5.12
CA CYS A 9 -2.11 2.67 5.74
C CYS A 9 -2.07 3.87 4.78
N GLY A 10 -3.01 4.79 4.94
CA GLY A 10 -3.04 6.06 4.21
C GLY A 10 -2.73 7.24 5.13
N ILE A 11 -1.88 8.16 4.69
CA ILE A 11 -1.64 9.42 5.41
C ILE A 11 -2.25 10.61 4.67
N ALA A 12 -2.64 11.62 5.44
CA ALA A 12 -3.17 12.89 4.93
C ALA A 12 -2.71 14.01 5.86
N MET A 13 -1.84 14.92 5.40
CA MET A 13 -1.40 16.08 6.17
C MET A 13 -1.83 17.35 5.44
N ILE A 14 -2.37 18.33 6.19
CA ILE A 14 -2.68 19.67 5.68
C ILE A 14 -2.10 20.70 6.64
N ARG A 15 -1.37 21.67 6.09
CA ARG A 15 -0.96 22.90 6.77
C ARG A 15 -1.62 24.09 6.08
N LEU A 16 -2.38 24.89 6.84
CA LEU A 16 -2.99 26.14 6.37
C LEU A 16 -2.02 27.32 6.60
N LEU A 17 -1.46 27.88 5.53
CA LEU A 17 -0.50 28.99 5.54
C LEU A 17 -1.15 30.37 5.81
N LYS A 18 -2.48 30.43 5.90
CA LYS A 18 -3.25 31.62 6.26
C LYS A 18 -4.03 31.38 7.56
N PRO A 19 -4.39 32.44 8.31
CA PRO A 19 -5.28 32.30 9.47
C PRO A 19 -6.69 31.83 9.07
N LEU A 20 -7.45 31.27 10.01
CA LEU A 20 -8.78 30.69 9.72
C LEU A 20 -9.79 31.73 9.19
N ASP A 21 -9.65 33.00 9.55
CA ASP A 21 -10.53 34.08 9.06
C ASP A 21 -10.37 34.32 7.56
N TYR A 22 -9.19 34.09 7.00
CA TYR A 22 -8.96 34.13 5.55
C TYR A 22 -9.84 33.11 4.84
N TYR A 23 -9.88 31.87 5.34
CA TYR A 23 -10.68 30.80 4.74
C TYR A 23 -12.18 31.03 4.90
N GLN A 24 -12.60 31.59 6.04
CA GLN A 24 -13.99 32.03 6.22
C GLN A 24 -14.39 33.07 5.16
N LYS A 25 -13.54 34.07 4.90
CA LYS A 25 -13.81 35.12 3.90
C LYS A 25 -13.78 34.60 2.47
N LYS A 26 -12.78 33.77 2.12
CA LYS A 26 -12.58 33.29 0.74
C LYS A 26 -13.50 32.13 0.36
N TYR A 27 -13.69 31.16 1.25
CA TYR A 27 -14.43 29.92 1.00
C TYR A 27 -15.78 29.86 1.71
N GLY A 28 -16.16 30.90 2.44
CA GLY A 28 -17.42 30.96 3.20
C GLY A 28 -17.43 30.10 4.47
N THR A 29 -16.29 29.52 4.86
CA THR A 29 -16.23 28.61 6.01
C THR A 29 -14.84 28.53 6.66
N ALA A 30 -14.80 28.62 7.99
CA ALA A 30 -13.61 28.37 8.80
C ALA A 30 -13.27 26.87 8.88
N PHE A 31 -14.19 26.00 8.48
CA PHE A 31 -14.02 24.54 8.49
C PHE A 31 -13.23 24.01 7.28
N TYR A 32 -12.70 24.89 6.42
CA TYR A 32 -12.00 24.52 5.19
C TYR A 32 -11.00 23.38 5.40
N GLY A 33 -10.08 23.50 6.36
CA GLY A 33 -9.08 22.46 6.64
C GLY A 33 -9.68 21.10 7.01
N ILE A 34 -10.72 21.09 7.86
CA ILE A 34 -11.41 19.85 8.29
C ILE A 34 -12.12 19.21 7.09
N ASN A 35 -12.82 20.02 6.28
CA ASN A 35 -13.53 19.56 5.10
C ASN A 35 -12.57 18.96 4.06
N GLN A 36 -11.44 19.63 3.79
CA GLN A 36 -10.42 19.12 2.88
C GLN A 36 -9.79 17.83 3.41
N LEU A 37 -9.49 17.74 4.70
CA LEU A 37 -8.93 16.53 5.29
C LEU A 37 -9.92 15.36 5.20
N GLN A 38 -11.21 15.59 5.46
CA GLN A 38 -12.26 14.59 5.34
C GLN A 38 -12.32 14.03 3.91
N LEU A 39 -12.36 14.91 2.91
CA LEU A 39 -12.36 14.51 1.51
C LEU A 39 -11.07 13.75 1.15
N LEU A 40 -9.92 14.21 1.61
CA LEU A 40 -8.62 13.57 1.35
C LEU A 40 -8.55 12.16 1.94
N MET A 41 -9.07 11.95 3.15
CA MET A 41 -9.17 10.62 3.76
C MET A 41 -10.19 9.73 3.04
N GLN A 42 -11.35 10.25 2.65
CA GLN A 42 -12.33 9.49 1.86
C GLN A 42 -11.75 9.06 0.50
N LYS A 43 -10.97 9.93 -0.14
CA LYS A 43 -10.27 9.66 -1.40
C LYS A 43 -9.03 8.77 -1.24
N GLN A 44 -8.74 8.28 -0.04
CA GLN A 44 -7.69 7.29 0.21
C GLN A 44 -8.21 6.03 0.92
N ARG A 45 -9.53 5.84 1.02
CA ARG A 45 -10.17 4.71 1.74
C ARG A 45 -9.72 3.30 1.30
N ASN A 46 -9.14 3.16 0.11
CA ASN A 46 -8.52 1.90 -0.33
C ASN A 46 -7.31 1.52 0.53
N ARG A 47 -6.66 2.48 1.20
CA ARG A 47 -5.51 2.33 2.09
C ARG A 47 -5.88 2.27 3.58
N GLY A 48 -6.95 1.57 3.92
CA GLY A 48 -7.31 1.37 5.32
C GLY A 48 -8.80 1.27 5.53
N GLN A 49 -9.25 0.10 5.98
CA GLN A 49 -10.64 -0.24 6.25
C GLN A 49 -10.91 -0.61 7.72
N ASP A 50 -9.89 -0.62 8.57
CA ASP A 50 -10.00 -1.10 9.95
C ASP A 50 -10.19 0.05 10.95
N GLY A 51 -9.73 1.26 10.62
CA GLY A 51 -9.92 2.44 11.44
C GLY A 51 -9.42 3.73 10.80
N ALA A 52 -9.68 4.85 11.45
CA ALA A 52 -9.11 6.13 11.08
C ALA A 52 -8.91 7.03 12.30
N GLY A 53 -8.05 8.03 12.16
CA GLY A 53 -7.91 9.09 13.14
C GLY A 53 -7.51 10.41 12.52
N MET A 54 -7.72 11.47 13.30
CA MET A 54 -7.40 12.84 12.96
C MET A 54 -6.83 13.54 14.19
N ALA A 55 -5.83 14.38 13.96
CA ALA A 55 -5.30 15.30 14.95
C ALA A 55 -5.12 16.69 14.35
N THR A 56 -5.15 17.71 15.22
CA THR A 56 -5.00 19.11 14.85
C THR A 56 -4.17 19.87 15.86
N ILE A 57 -3.43 20.87 15.39
CA ILE A 57 -2.71 21.85 16.22
C ILE A 57 -3.16 23.25 15.82
N LYS A 58 -3.55 24.03 16.83
CA LYS A 58 -3.84 25.46 16.72
C LYS A 58 -2.57 26.27 16.91
N LEU A 59 -2.37 27.29 16.10
CA LEU A 59 -1.24 28.21 16.23
C LEU A 59 -1.57 29.37 17.17
N ASP A 60 -0.53 29.93 17.78
CA ASP A 60 -0.61 31.19 18.54
C ASP A 60 -1.69 31.19 19.62
N VAL A 61 -1.78 30.07 20.35
CA VAL A 61 -2.72 29.89 21.44
C VAL A 61 -2.07 30.32 22.77
N GLU A 62 -2.79 31.16 23.51
CA GLU A 62 -2.36 31.61 24.84
C GLU A 62 -2.21 30.44 25.84
N PRO A 63 -1.22 30.49 26.75
CA PRO A 63 -1.08 29.51 27.82
C PRO A 63 -2.38 29.32 28.62
N GLY A 64 -2.71 28.06 28.93
CA GLY A 64 -3.95 27.70 29.62
C GLY A 64 -5.11 27.33 28.68
N LYS A 65 -5.00 27.57 27.37
CA LYS A 65 -5.97 27.12 26.37
C LYS A 65 -5.51 25.82 25.68
N LYS A 66 -6.48 25.01 25.23
CA LYS A 66 -6.21 23.75 24.52
C LYS A 66 -5.89 24.00 23.04
N TYR A 67 -4.69 23.60 22.62
CA TYR A 67 -4.20 23.79 21.25
C TYR A 67 -4.08 22.47 20.44
N ILE A 68 -3.95 21.31 21.09
CA ILE A 68 -3.97 19.99 20.42
C ILE A 68 -5.33 19.33 20.59
N SER A 69 -5.92 18.83 19.50
CA SER A 69 -7.10 17.96 19.54
C SER A 69 -6.87 16.71 18.71
N ARG A 70 -7.29 15.53 19.21
CA ARG A 70 -7.13 14.24 18.54
C ARG A 70 -8.38 13.38 18.71
N LYS A 71 -8.80 12.71 17.63
CA LYS A 71 -9.89 11.75 17.61
C LYS A 71 -9.53 10.53 16.75
N ARG A 72 -9.98 9.35 17.17
CA ARG A 72 -9.72 8.06 16.51
C ARG A 72 -11.00 7.21 16.55
N SER A 73 -11.21 6.37 15.54
CA SER A 73 -12.32 5.42 15.45
C SER A 73 -11.87 4.11 14.80
N VAL A 74 -12.44 3.01 15.29
CA VAL A 74 -12.33 1.65 14.74
C VAL A 74 -13.73 1.05 14.49
N ALA A 75 -14.75 1.89 14.42
CA ALA A 75 -16.11 1.45 14.09
C ALA A 75 -16.16 0.82 12.68
N SER A 76 -17.15 -0.01 12.39
CA SER A 76 -17.31 -0.61 11.06
C SER A 76 -17.51 0.45 9.95
N ASN A 77 -18.04 1.62 10.29
CA ASN A 77 -18.11 2.83 9.48
C ASN A 77 -17.17 3.93 10.01
N TYR A 78 -15.95 3.56 10.42
CA TYR A 78 -14.95 4.38 11.11
C TYR A 78 -14.79 5.81 10.58
N LEU A 79 -14.80 6.06 9.26
CA LEU A 79 -14.69 7.41 8.71
C LEU A 79 -15.91 8.28 9.04
N ASP A 80 -17.12 7.75 8.82
CA ASP A 80 -18.36 8.48 9.10
C ASP A 80 -18.49 8.71 10.61
N ASP A 81 -18.15 7.69 11.41
CA ASP A 81 -18.13 7.80 12.87
C ASP A 81 -17.11 8.84 13.36
N LEU A 82 -15.88 8.82 12.85
CA LEU A 82 -14.82 9.78 13.19
C LEU A 82 -15.28 11.22 12.96
N PHE A 83 -15.74 11.52 11.74
CA PHE A 83 -16.15 12.88 11.40
C PHE A 83 -17.46 13.26 12.08
N LYS A 84 -18.42 12.34 12.25
CA LYS A 84 -19.62 12.62 13.04
C LYS A 84 -19.25 13.07 14.45
N GLN A 85 -18.36 12.34 15.13
CA GLN A 85 -17.94 12.68 16.49
C GLN A 85 -17.18 14.02 16.57
N ILE A 86 -16.43 14.40 15.54
CA ILE A 86 -15.82 15.73 15.44
C ILE A 86 -16.90 16.80 15.28
N HIS A 87 -17.86 16.59 14.36
CA HIS A 87 -18.93 17.55 14.06
C HIS A 87 -19.87 17.80 15.25
N LEU A 88 -20.03 16.84 16.16
CA LEU A 88 -20.82 17.01 17.39
C LEU A 88 -20.38 18.23 18.23
N HIS A 89 -19.11 18.62 18.20
CA HIS A 89 -18.60 19.76 18.97
C HIS A 89 -19.10 21.12 18.45
N PHE A 90 -19.65 21.15 17.24
CA PHE A 90 -20.15 22.34 16.56
C PHE A 90 -21.68 22.37 16.45
N GLN A 91 -22.37 21.35 16.98
CA GLN A 91 -23.83 21.35 17.05
C GLN A 91 -24.35 22.40 18.05
N GLY A 92 -25.48 23.02 17.71
CA GLY A 92 -26.13 24.03 18.55
C GLY A 92 -25.47 25.41 18.54
N LEU A 93 -24.50 25.65 17.66
CA LEU A 93 -23.90 26.97 17.47
C LEU A 93 -24.81 27.89 16.65
N SER A 94 -24.83 29.17 17.00
CA SER A 94 -25.52 30.19 16.20
C SER A 94 -24.78 30.42 14.88
N GLN A 95 -25.48 31.01 13.90
CA GLN A 95 -24.86 31.37 12.62
C GLN A 95 -23.71 32.37 12.80
N ASP A 96 -23.83 33.28 13.77
CA ASP A 96 -22.77 34.24 14.11
C ASP A 96 -21.52 33.52 14.64
N GLN A 97 -21.70 32.55 15.55
CA GLN A 97 -20.60 31.73 16.08
C GLN A 97 -19.94 30.89 14.99
N LEU A 98 -20.72 30.33 14.05
CA LEU A 98 -20.19 29.55 12.94
C LEU A 98 -19.42 30.41 11.92
N SER A 99 -19.75 31.70 11.84
CA SER A 99 -19.12 32.66 10.92
C SER A 99 -17.92 33.39 11.55
N ASP A 100 -17.73 33.28 12.87
CA ASP A 100 -16.61 33.87 13.60
C ASP A 100 -15.46 32.85 13.76
N ALA A 101 -14.51 32.91 12.82
CA ALA A 101 -13.34 32.03 12.81
C ALA A 101 -12.47 32.13 14.07
N THR A 102 -12.34 33.34 14.63
CA THR A 102 -11.54 33.57 15.84
C THR A 102 -12.22 32.94 17.04
N TRP A 103 -13.52 33.17 17.19
CA TRP A 103 -14.31 32.57 18.27
C TRP A 103 -14.28 31.04 18.19
N LEU A 104 -14.44 30.47 16.99
CA LEU A 104 -14.33 29.02 16.77
C LEU A 104 -12.95 28.49 17.19
N LYS A 105 -11.86 29.16 16.77
CA LYS A 105 -10.50 28.78 17.15
C LYS A 105 -10.31 28.82 18.66
N ASP A 106 -10.82 29.83 19.35
CA ASP A 106 -10.64 29.98 20.79
C ASP A 106 -11.48 29.00 21.62
N ASN A 107 -12.70 28.71 21.18
CA ASN A 107 -13.70 28.03 22.01
C ASN A 107 -13.97 26.58 21.61
N LYS A 108 -13.58 26.15 20.42
CA LYS A 108 -13.91 24.81 19.90
C LYS A 108 -12.68 23.95 19.62
N PRO A 109 -12.73 22.64 19.90
CA PRO A 109 -11.65 21.72 19.53
C PRO A 109 -11.58 21.57 18.01
N TYR A 110 -10.48 20.99 17.52
CA TYR A 110 -10.24 20.68 16.10
C TYR A 110 -10.10 21.87 15.12
N MET A 111 -10.42 23.10 15.54
CA MET A 111 -10.24 24.32 14.74
C MET A 111 -8.77 24.77 14.75
N GLY A 112 -7.91 24.09 14.00
CA GLY A 112 -6.47 24.36 13.92
C GLY A 112 -5.92 24.39 12.50
N GLU A 113 -4.72 24.93 12.36
CA GLU A 113 -4.06 25.19 11.08
C GLU A 113 -3.08 24.08 10.66
N LEU A 114 -2.74 23.15 11.55
CA LEU A 114 -2.08 21.89 11.21
C LEU A 114 -3.08 20.77 11.40
N LEU A 115 -3.21 19.90 10.41
CA LEU A 115 -4.13 18.78 10.43
C LEU A 115 -3.41 17.52 9.95
N LEU A 116 -3.58 16.42 10.67
CA LEU A 116 -3.02 15.11 10.32
C LEU A 116 -4.09 14.04 10.45
N GLY A 117 -4.42 13.42 9.32
CA GLY A 117 -5.32 12.29 9.18
C GLY A 117 -4.56 11.01 8.87
N HIS A 118 -5.12 9.89 9.32
CA HIS A 118 -4.60 8.57 9.04
C HIS A 118 -5.73 7.57 8.82
N LEU A 119 -5.57 6.71 7.82
CA LEU A 119 -6.41 5.55 7.55
C LEU A 119 -5.62 4.31 7.95
N ARG A 120 -6.12 3.58 8.93
CA ARG A 120 -5.47 2.37 9.41
C ARG A 120 -5.98 1.18 8.63
N TYR A 121 -5.01 0.42 8.14
CA TYR A 121 -5.17 -0.99 7.97
C TYR A 121 -4.45 -1.70 9.13
N GLY A 122 -5.13 -2.57 9.85
CA GLY A 122 -4.58 -3.33 10.97
C GLY A 122 -3.58 -4.34 10.45
N THR A 123 -2.32 -3.96 10.33
CA THR A 123 -1.22 -4.87 10.04
C THR A 123 -0.93 -5.74 11.25
N HIS A 124 -0.92 -5.22 12.48
CA HIS A 124 -0.59 -5.96 13.71
C HIS A 124 -1.56 -5.66 14.87
N GLY A 125 -1.74 -6.65 15.76
CA GLY A 125 -2.52 -6.56 17.00
C GLY A 125 -4.04 -6.54 16.82
N ASP A 126 -4.77 -6.57 17.95
CA ASP A 126 -6.22 -6.39 17.95
C ASP A 126 -6.59 -5.05 17.29
N ASN A 127 -7.70 -5.03 16.54
CA ASN A 127 -8.21 -3.79 15.98
C ASN A 127 -8.81 -2.92 17.10
N SER A 128 -7.94 -2.15 17.75
CA SER A 128 -8.28 -1.27 18.86
C SER A 128 -7.98 0.19 18.54
N VAL A 129 -8.59 1.08 19.31
CA VAL A 129 -8.32 2.52 19.21
C VAL A 129 -6.86 2.82 19.57
N GLU A 130 -6.23 2.01 20.42
CA GLU A 130 -4.85 2.24 20.88
C GLU A 130 -3.81 2.02 19.78
N THR A 131 -4.09 1.12 18.85
CA THR A 131 -3.24 0.84 17.69
C THR A 131 -3.58 1.75 16.49
N CYS A 132 -4.54 2.67 16.63
CA CYS A 132 -4.92 3.62 15.59
C CYS A 132 -4.11 4.92 15.69
N HIS A 133 -3.57 5.39 14.58
CA HIS A 133 -2.90 6.69 14.47
C HIS A 133 -3.92 7.84 14.36
N PRO A 134 -3.53 9.10 14.59
CA PRO A 134 -2.20 9.57 15.02
C PRO A 134 -1.86 9.25 16.49
N PHE A 135 -0.59 9.00 16.77
CA PHE A 135 -0.07 8.90 18.13
C PHE A 135 0.33 10.29 18.64
N LEU A 136 0.27 10.50 19.96
CA LEU A 136 0.56 11.78 20.60
C LEU A 136 1.49 11.53 21.79
N ARG A 137 2.64 12.20 21.77
CA ARG A 137 3.57 12.35 22.88
C ARG A 137 3.39 13.75 23.47
N GLN A 138 3.02 13.82 24.75
CA GLN A 138 2.67 15.08 25.42
C GLN A 138 3.79 15.57 26.33
N ASN A 139 3.98 16.89 26.37
CA ASN A 139 4.91 17.56 27.27
C ASN A 139 4.35 18.94 27.66
N ASN A 140 4.76 19.49 28.81
CA ASN A 140 4.38 20.86 29.19
C ASN A 140 5.09 21.92 28.34
N TRP A 141 6.21 21.60 27.71
CA TRP A 141 6.84 22.47 26.72
C TRP A 141 6.23 22.20 25.36
N VAL A 142 5.59 23.22 24.78
CA VAL A 142 4.88 23.12 23.50
C VAL A 142 5.78 22.57 22.38
N THR A 143 7.07 22.93 22.38
CA THR A 143 8.10 22.46 21.43
C THR A 143 8.48 20.99 21.56
N ARG A 144 8.10 20.33 22.66
CA ARG A 144 8.37 18.90 22.93
C ARG A 144 7.15 18.00 22.73
N ASN A 145 6.02 18.59 22.32
CA ASN A 145 4.85 17.81 21.94
C ASN A 145 5.01 17.31 20.51
N LEU A 146 4.73 16.02 20.27
CA LEU A 146 4.85 15.38 18.98
C LEU A 146 3.59 14.57 18.68
N ILE A 147 3.01 14.80 17.51
CA ILE A 147 1.96 13.96 16.93
C ILE A 147 2.58 13.23 15.75
N LEU A 148 2.35 11.92 15.64
CA LEU A 148 2.94 11.10 14.59
C LEU A 148 1.89 10.18 13.93
N ALA A 149 1.89 10.14 12.61
CA ALA A 149 1.17 9.14 11.83
C ALA A 149 2.03 8.68 10.64
N GLY A 150 1.85 7.46 10.16
CA GLY A 150 2.65 6.99 9.05
C GLY A 150 2.18 5.67 8.47
N ASN A 151 2.58 5.42 7.23
CA ASN A 151 2.55 4.10 6.61
C ASN A 151 3.97 3.55 6.69
N PHE A 152 4.25 2.73 7.70
CA PHE A 152 5.58 2.20 7.92
C PHE A 152 5.55 0.78 8.48
N ASN A 153 6.61 0.03 8.18
CA ASN A 153 7.01 -1.14 8.92
C ASN A 153 8.55 -1.14 8.98
N LEU A 154 9.08 -1.27 10.19
CA LEU A 154 10.53 -1.37 10.40
C LEU A 154 10.93 -2.82 10.64
N THR A 155 12.03 -3.25 10.03
CA THR A 155 12.54 -4.63 10.09
C THR A 155 13.48 -4.85 11.27
N ASN A 156 13.96 -3.77 11.89
CA ASN A 156 14.94 -3.80 12.98
C ASN A 156 14.42 -3.15 14.28
N VAL A 157 13.14 -3.35 14.60
CA VAL A 157 12.51 -2.80 15.81
C VAL A 157 13.26 -3.21 17.08
N ASP A 158 13.80 -4.44 17.15
CA ASP A 158 14.60 -4.92 18.28
C ASP A 158 15.81 -4.04 18.57
N GLU A 159 16.58 -3.71 17.52
CA GLU A 159 17.78 -2.88 17.63
C GLU A 159 17.43 -1.46 18.03
N LEU A 160 16.35 -0.92 17.45
CA LEU A 160 15.89 0.43 17.73
C LEU A 160 15.34 0.56 19.14
N PHE A 161 14.65 -0.47 19.63
CA PHE A 161 14.14 -0.54 21.00
C PHE A 161 15.31 -0.64 21.99
N GLN A 162 16.30 -1.50 21.72
CA GLN A 162 17.48 -1.61 22.59
C GLN A 162 18.25 -0.29 22.66
N GLU A 163 18.37 0.44 21.55
CA GLU A 163 19.00 1.77 21.57
C GLU A 163 18.24 2.77 22.46
N LEU A 164 16.90 2.72 22.50
CA LEU A 164 16.12 3.54 23.43
C LEU A 164 16.42 3.18 24.89
N VAL A 165 16.53 1.88 25.20
CA VAL A 165 16.87 1.38 26.54
C VAL A 165 18.28 1.80 26.93
N ASP A 166 19.25 1.71 26.03
CA ASP A 166 20.65 2.12 26.26
C ASP A 166 20.77 3.64 26.48
N LEU A 167 19.87 4.43 25.86
CA LEU A 167 19.72 5.87 26.14
C LEU A 167 19.05 6.16 27.50
N GLY A 168 18.66 5.14 28.26
CA GLY A 168 18.02 5.25 29.56
C GLY A 168 16.50 5.47 29.49
N GLN A 169 15.87 5.29 28.34
CA GLN A 169 14.41 5.36 28.23
C GLN A 169 13.76 4.04 28.66
N TYR A 170 12.47 4.14 28.99
CA TYR A 170 11.64 2.99 29.35
C TYR A 170 10.37 2.97 28.49
N PRO A 171 10.46 2.56 27.21
CA PRO A 171 9.31 2.55 26.32
C PRO A 171 8.24 1.59 26.84
N LYS A 172 6.97 2.01 26.80
CA LYS A 172 5.84 1.25 27.36
C LYS A 172 5.55 -0.08 26.66
N GLU A 173 6.02 -0.23 25.43
CA GLU A 173 5.69 -1.34 24.54
C GLU A 173 6.79 -1.48 23.48
N LYS A 174 7.14 -2.71 23.13
CA LYS A 174 8.03 -3.03 22.03
C LYS A 174 7.22 -3.14 20.73
N SER A 175 6.87 -2.00 20.15
CA SER A 175 6.22 -1.89 18.85
C SER A 175 6.94 -0.89 17.96
N ASP A 176 6.80 -1.05 16.65
CA ASP A 176 7.35 -0.12 15.65
C ASP A 176 6.93 1.32 15.93
N THR A 177 5.65 1.52 16.23
CA THR A 177 5.05 2.83 16.37
C THR A 177 5.49 3.55 17.64
N VAL A 178 5.56 2.83 18.77
CA VAL A 178 6.09 3.40 20.02
C VAL A 178 7.58 3.70 19.88
N THR A 179 8.34 2.79 19.27
CA THR A 179 9.78 2.96 19.05
C THR A 179 10.09 4.18 18.18
N VAL A 180 9.36 4.36 17.07
CA VAL A 180 9.52 5.53 16.19
C VAL A 180 9.10 6.82 16.91
N LEU A 181 7.96 6.82 17.61
CA LEU A 181 7.48 7.99 18.34
C LEU A 181 8.50 8.45 19.38
N GLU A 182 9.05 7.53 20.18
CA GLU A 182 10.01 7.86 21.22
C GLU A 182 11.40 8.17 20.67
N LYS A 183 11.85 7.55 19.57
CA LYS A 183 13.12 7.98 18.93
C LYS A 183 13.03 9.41 18.40
N ILE A 184 11.99 9.74 17.64
CA ILE A 184 11.80 11.10 17.14
C ILE A 184 11.60 12.07 18.32
N GLY A 185 10.80 11.68 19.32
CA GLY A 185 10.55 12.47 20.53
C GLY A 185 11.82 12.75 21.36
N HIS A 186 12.72 11.78 21.47
CA HIS A 186 14.00 11.95 22.17
C HIS A 186 14.88 12.99 21.50
N PHE A 187 15.09 12.88 20.19
CA PHE A 187 15.92 13.85 19.47
C PHE A 187 15.23 15.21 19.31
N LEU A 188 13.90 15.28 19.39
CA LEU A 188 13.16 16.53 19.57
C LEU A 188 13.51 17.19 20.91
N ASP A 189 13.42 16.44 22.00
CA ASP A 189 13.72 16.97 23.33
C ASP A 189 15.17 17.45 23.45
N ASP A 190 16.10 16.70 22.87
CA ASP A 190 17.52 17.03 22.81
C ASP A 190 17.79 18.29 21.97
N GLU A 191 17.16 18.44 20.80
CA GLU A 191 17.33 19.62 19.96
C GLU A 191 16.75 20.88 20.62
N VAL A 192 15.59 20.76 21.29
CA VAL A 192 15.01 21.81 22.14
C VAL A 192 15.95 22.15 23.29
N GLN A 193 16.51 21.15 23.97
CA GLN A 193 17.43 21.38 25.09
C GLN A 193 18.70 22.08 24.63
N ARG A 194 19.24 21.69 23.47
CA ARG A 194 20.43 22.29 22.87
C ARG A 194 20.23 23.77 22.60
N LEU A 195 19.12 24.14 21.96
CA LEU A 195 18.80 25.55 21.68
C LEU A 195 18.55 26.34 22.96
N HIS A 196 17.85 25.75 23.94
CA HIS A 196 17.67 26.40 25.24
C HIS A 196 19.02 26.69 25.91
N THR A 197 19.92 25.71 25.98
CA THR A 197 21.27 25.88 26.56
C THR A 197 22.11 26.87 25.75
N TRP A 198 21.95 26.91 24.43
CA TRP A 198 22.66 27.83 23.55
C TRP A 198 22.29 29.30 23.79
N TYR A 199 21.00 29.61 23.90
CA TYR A 199 20.52 30.99 24.10
C TYR A 199 20.53 31.44 25.56
N LYS A 200 20.62 30.53 26.52
CA LYS A 200 20.56 30.88 27.95
C LYS A 200 21.64 31.88 28.41
N PRO A 201 22.92 31.78 27.97
CA PRO A 201 23.98 32.71 28.34
C PRO A 201 23.75 34.15 27.86
N ASP A 202 22.95 34.36 26.81
CA ASP A 202 22.70 35.67 26.21
C ASP A 202 21.73 36.55 27.02
N GLY A 203 21.23 36.05 28.15
CA GLY A 203 20.38 36.80 29.09
C GLY A 203 18.89 36.81 28.77
N TYR A 204 18.45 36.10 27.72
CA TYR A 204 17.04 35.97 27.37
C TYR A 204 16.22 35.30 28.50
N SER A 205 15.00 35.78 28.69
CA SER A 205 14.00 35.12 29.54
C SER A 205 13.59 33.77 28.92
N ASN A 206 13.06 32.86 29.74
CA ASN A 206 12.60 31.57 29.24
C ASN A 206 11.46 31.69 28.20
N ARG A 207 10.70 32.80 28.22
CA ARG A 207 9.66 33.07 27.20
C ARG A 207 10.28 33.47 25.87
N GLU A 208 11.27 34.36 25.88
CA GLU A 208 12.01 34.76 24.66
C GLU A 208 12.78 33.58 24.08
N ILE A 209 13.41 32.76 24.93
CA ILE A 209 14.08 31.53 24.48
C ILE A 209 13.11 30.59 23.77
N ASN A 210 11.85 30.47 24.22
CA ASN A 210 10.86 29.65 23.53
C ASN A 210 10.58 30.16 22.11
N GLU A 211 10.37 31.46 21.92
CA GLU A 211 10.18 32.03 20.59
C GLU A 211 11.40 31.79 19.69
N LEU A 212 12.61 31.97 20.23
CA LEU A 212 13.85 31.65 19.51
C LEU A 212 13.95 30.16 19.15
N ILE A 213 13.48 29.25 20.01
CA ILE A 213 13.41 27.82 19.70
C ILE A 213 12.42 27.58 18.56
N TYR A 214 11.25 28.23 18.54
CA TYR A 214 10.25 28.03 17.49
C TYR A 214 10.84 28.36 16.10
N GLU A 215 11.55 29.49 16.02
CA GLU A 215 12.17 29.99 14.80
C GLU A 215 13.34 29.11 14.34
N ASN A 216 14.16 28.62 15.28
CA ASN A 216 15.46 28.02 15.00
C ASN A 216 15.53 26.49 15.21
N LEU A 217 14.41 25.83 15.53
CA LEU A 217 14.38 24.37 15.63
C LEU A 217 14.81 23.72 14.31
N ASP A 218 15.92 22.98 14.35
CA ASP A 218 16.50 22.28 13.20
C ASP A 218 15.89 20.88 13.07
N ILE A 219 14.78 20.82 12.34
CA ILE A 219 14.05 19.59 12.06
C ILE A 219 14.87 18.64 11.18
N GLN A 220 15.70 19.16 10.26
CA GLN A 220 16.51 18.31 9.41
C GLN A 220 17.52 17.51 10.23
N ARG A 221 18.23 18.18 11.15
CA ARG A 221 19.18 17.54 12.06
C ARG A 221 18.48 16.55 12.98
N LEU A 222 17.32 16.92 13.52
CA LEU A 222 16.49 16.04 14.35
C LEU A 222 16.15 14.74 13.61
N LEU A 223 15.61 14.84 12.39
CA LEU A 223 15.19 13.69 11.60
C LEU A 223 16.39 12.82 11.21
N ARG A 224 17.51 13.42 10.80
CA ARG A 224 18.76 12.71 10.48
C ARG A 224 19.26 11.87 11.66
N ARG A 225 19.18 12.39 12.89
CA ARG A 225 19.60 11.66 14.09
C ARG A 225 18.61 10.56 14.48
N ALA A 226 17.31 10.87 14.46
CA ALA A 226 16.26 9.94 14.85
C ALA A 226 16.17 8.70 13.95
N SER A 227 16.34 8.91 12.64
CA SER A 227 16.14 7.88 11.62
C SER A 227 17.41 7.19 11.16
N LYS A 228 18.59 7.52 11.74
CA LYS A 228 19.90 7.02 11.30
C LYS A 228 19.97 5.50 11.12
N LYS A 229 19.29 4.74 11.98
CA LYS A 229 19.26 3.27 11.96
C LYS A 229 17.93 2.68 11.51
N PHE A 230 17.01 3.47 10.96
CA PHE A 230 15.75 2.92 10.48
C PHE A 230 16.02 2.01 9.28
N ASP A 231 15.63 0.74 9.40
CA ASP A 231 15.60 -0.23 8.31
C ASP A 231 14.14 -0.63 8.08
N GLY A 232 13.67 -0.49 6.84
CA GLY A 232 12.26 -0.70 6.52
C GLY A 232 11.75 0.20 5.40
N GLY A 233 10.45 0.10 5.14
CA GLY A 233 9.73 0.95 4.20
C GLY A 233 8.81 1.86 4.99
N PHE A 234 8.88 3.17 4.75
CA PHE A 234 8.16 4.14 5.56
C PHE A 234 7.90 5.48 4.90
N VAL A 235 6.71 6.01 5.16
CA VAL A 235 6.40 7.44 5.10
C VAL A 235 5.80 7.84 6.44
N MET A 236 6.40 8.83 7.10
CA MET A 236 6.01 9.28 8.43
C MET A 236 5.75 10.78 8.43
N ALA A 237 4.57 11.19 8.89
CA ALA A 237 4.18 12.58 9.06
C ALA A 237 4.13 12.93 10.55
N GLY A 238 4.76 14.05 10.91
CA GLY A 238 4.82 14.55 12.28
C GLY A 238 4.34 16.00 12.39
N LEU A 239 3.60 16.30 13.46
CA LEU A 239 3.26 17.67 13.86
C LEU A 239 3.90 17.97 15.21
N ILE A 240 4.64 19.08 15.30
CA ILE A 240 5.28 19.54 16.53
C ILE A 240 4.40 20.62 17.16
N GLY A 241 4.27 20.60 18.49
CA GLY A 241 3.31 21.42 19.22
C GLY A 241 3.33 22.92 18.91
N HIS A 242 4.49 23.49 18.58
CA HIS A 242 4.63 24.93 18.29
C HIS A 242 4.20 25.33 16.88
N GLY A 243 3.91 24.36 16.00
CA GLY A 243 3.38 24.63 14.66
C GLY A 243 4.25 24.23 13.48
N ASP A 244 5.41 23.63 13.72
CA ASP A 244 6.17 22.98 12.66
C ASP A 244 5.59 21.60 12.32
N ALA A 245 5.75 21.18 11.08
CA ALA A 245 5.38 19.86 10.60
C ALA A 245 6.47 19.27 9.69
N PHE A 246 6.49 17.95 9.57
CA PHE A 246 7.35 17.26 8.63
C PHE A 246 6.69 16.02 8.02
N VAL A 247 7.12 15.64 6.82
CA VAL A 247 6.87 14.31 6.26
C VAL A 247 8.18 13.72 5.75
N LEU A 248 8.54 12.55 6.26
CA LEU A 248 9.77 11.81 6.00
C LEU A 248 9.48 10.61 5.08
N ARG A 249 10.34 10.35 4.08
CA ARG A 249 10.23 9.17 3.20
C ARG A 249 11.50 8.32 3.19
N ASP A 250 11.34 7.00 3.25
CA ASP A 250 12.42 6.01 3.26
C ASP A 250 13.44 6.19 2.12
N PRO A 251 14.72 5.78 2.31
CA PRO A 251 15.80 6.05 1.37
C PRO A 251 15.76 5.22 0.09
N ALA A 252 15.00 4.11 0.05
CA ALA A 252 14.81 3.27 -1.14
C ALA A 252 13.57 3.68 -1.96
N GLY A 253 12.71 4.55 -1.41
CA GLY A 253 11.47 5.00 -2.02
C GLY A 253 10.36 3.94 -2.02
N ILE A 254 10.40 2.98 -1.09
CA ILE A 254 9.49 1.84 -0.98
C ILE A 254 8.04 2.30 -0.89
N ARG A 255 7.76 3.26 0.01
CA ARG A 255 6.41 3.78 0.27
C ARG A 255 6.16 5.09 -0.49
N PRO A 256 4.99 5.27 -1.12
CA PRO A 256 4.69 6.50 -1.87
C PRO A 256 4.25 7.65 -0.97
N ALA A 257 4.66 8.86 -1.35
CA ALA A 257 4.20 10.11 -0.75
C ALA A 257 4.19 11.20 -1.80
N PHE A 258 3.07 11.93 -1.88
CA PHE A 258 2.88 13.03 -2.82
C PHE A 258 2.50 14.29 -2.08
N TYR A 259 2.94 15.43 -2.58
CA TYR A 259 2.64 16.72 -1.99
C TYR A 259 2.30 17.79 -3.01
N TYR A 260 1.56 18.79 -2.54
CA TYR A 260 1.21 20.01 -3.26
C TYR A 260 1.32 21.21 -2.32
N GLN A 261 1.71 22.36 -2.84
CA GLN A 261 1.72 23.60 -2.08
C GLN A 261 1.38 24.82 -2.96
N ASP A 262 0.77 25.83 -2.35
CA ASP A 262 0.62 27.18 -2.86
C ASP A 262 0.78 28.21 -1.73
N ASP A 263 0.26 29.43 -1.91
CA ASP A 263 0.30 30.49 -0.91
C ASP A 263 -0.69 30.29 0.25
N GLU A 264 -1.58 29.30 0.14
CA GLU A 264 -2.61 28.99 1.13
C GLU A 264 -2.34 27.70 1.87
N VAL A 265 -1.95 26.63 1.19
CA VAL A 265 -1.88 25.30 1.80
C VAL A 265 -0.61 24.55 1.44
N VAL A 266 -0.22 23.65 2.34
CA VAL A 266 0.67 22.52 2.04
C VAL A 266 -0.09 21.25 2.34
N VAL A 267 -0.09 20.33 1.39
CA VAL A 267 -0.85 19.08 1.46
C VAL A 267 0.08 17.92 1.17
N VAL A 268 -0.01 16.86 1.96
CA VAL A 268 0.67 15.59 1.70
C VAL A 268 -0.33 14.45 1.77
N ALA A 269 -0.24 13.51 0.84
CA ALA A 269 -1.07 12.30 0.79
C ALA A 269 -0.25 11.11 0.29
N SER A 270 -0.69 9.89 0.62
CA SER A 270 -0.10 8.66 0.07
C SER A 270 -0.37 8.49 -1.43
N GLU A 271 -1.45 9.10 -1.95
CA GLU A 271 -1.84 9.00 -3.36
C GLU A 271 -2.04 10.35 -4.04
N ARG A 272 -1.43 10.51 -5.23
CA ARG A 272 -1.55 11.69 -6.07
C ARG A 272 -3.01 12.03 -6.46
N PRO A 273 -3.86 11.08 -6.93
CA PRO A 273 -5.23 11.40 -7.32
C PRO A 273 -6.09 11.97 -6.18
N ALA A 274 -5.75 11.66 -4.92
CA ALA A 274 -6.45 12.22 -3.77
C ALA A 274 -6.24 13.74 -3.70
N ILE A 275 -5.00 14.22 -3.86
CA ILE A 275 -4.67 15.64 -3.89
C ILE A 275 -5.34 16.32 -5.09
N GLN A 276 -5.21 15.73 -6.28
CA GLN A 276 -5.77 16.30 -7.52
C GLN A 276 -7.28 16.52 -7.41
N THR A 277 -8.00 15.54 -6.86
CA THR A 277 -9.46 15.62 -6.72
C THR A 277 -9.89 16.62 -5.68
N VAL A 278 -9.20 16.65 -4.53
CA VAL A 278 -9.62 17.46 -3.37
C VAL A 278 -9.28 18.94 -3.58
N PHE A 279 -8.11 19.23 -4.17
CA PHE A 279 -7.62 20.59 -4.36
C PHE A 279 -7.79 21.10 -5.80
N ASN A 280 -8.43 20.31 -6.67
CA ASN A 280 -8.63 20.62 -8.09
C ASN A 280 -7.31 20.98 -8.81
N LYS A 281 -6.32 20.08 -8.70
CA LYS A 281 -4.96 20.31 -9.20
C LYS A 281 -4.61 19.41 -10.37
N HIS A 282 -3.88 19.99 -11.32
CA HIS A 282 -3.36 19.26 -12.45
C HIS A 282 -2.25 18.31 -12.00
N VAL A 283 -2.05 17.22 -12.75
CA VAL A 283 -1.05 16.18 -12.40
C VAL A 283 0.36 16.75 -12.27
N SER A 284 0.70 17.78 -13.05
CA SER A 284 2.02 18.43 -13.04
C SER A 284 2.29 19.28 -11.80
N GLU A 285 1.26 19.64 -11.04
CA GLU A 285 1.39 20.46 -9.83
C GLU A 285 1.65 19.60 -8.58
N VAL A 286 1.35 18.29 -8.65
CA VAL A 286 1.51 17.37 -7.52
C VAL A 286 2.84 16.63 -7.65
N LYS A 287 3.73 16.85 -6.70
CA LYS A 287 5.09 16.31 -6.68
C LYS A 287 5.14 15.03 -5.85
N GLU A 288 6.04 14.12 -6.21
CA GLU A 288 6.39 12.98 -5.36
C GLU A 288 7.52 13.41 -4.41
N LEU A 289 7.39 13.14 -3.12
CA LEU A 289 8.44 13.44 -2.14
C LEU A 289 9.66 12.56 -2.43
N GLN A 290 10.86 13.13 -2.54
CA GLN A 290 12.05 12.36 -2.88
C GLN A 290 12.39 11.31 -1.81
N ARG A 291 12.97 10.18 -2.25
CA ARG A 291 13.49 9.15 -1.32
C ARG A 291 14.62 9.73 -0.48
N GLY A 292 14.69 9.35 0.79
CA GLY A 292 15.70 9.87 1.73
C GLY A 292 15.56 11.37 2.06
N HIS A 293 14.42 11.98 1.69
CA HIS A 293 14.13 13.38 1.97
C HIS A 293 12.98 13.54 2.97
N ALA A 294 12.96 14.71 3.59
CA ALA A 294 11.88 15.19 4.41
C ALA A 294 11.31 16.49 3.82
N LEU A 295 9.99 16.57 3.69
CA LEU A 295 9.29 17.85 3.49
C LEU A 295 9.09 18.47 4.88
N ILE A 296 9.70 19.62 5.12
CA ILE A 296 9.61 20.36 6.38
C ILE A 296 8.79 21.63 6.14
N VAL A 297 7.79 21.85 6.98
CA VAL A 297 6.93 23.03 6.95
C VAL A 297 7.04 23.75 8.30
N LYS A 298 7.67 24.92 8.30
CA LYS A 298 7.86 25.73 9.50
C LYS A 298 6.58 26.46 9.88
N LYS A 299 6.45 26.85 11.15
CA LYS A 299 5.32 27.63 11.70
C LYS A 299 5.02 28.87 10.85
N ASP A 300 6.08 29.59 10.46
CA ASP A 300 6.03 30.82 9.65
C ASP A 300 5.68 30.60 8.16
N GLY A 301 5.48 29.35 7.75
CA GLY A 301 5.13 28.99 6.38
C GLY A 301 6.30 28.75 5.44
N ARG A 302 7.56 28.84 5.90
CA ARG A 302 8.71 28.37 5.11
C ARG A 302 8.60 26.87 4.88
N ILE A 303 8.78 26.46 3.63
CA ILE A 303 8.70 25.05 3.21
C ILE A 303 10.01 24.66 2.55
N SER A 304 10.53 23.49 2.88
CA SER A 304 11.75 22.96 2.29
C SER A 304 11.66 21.44 2.14
N GLU A 305 12.19 20.92 1.04
CA GLU A 305 12.42 19.50 0.83
C GLU A 305 13.91 19.25 0.97
N VAL A 306 14.33 18.53 2.00
CA VAL A 306 15.75 18.40 2.38
C VAL A 306 16.14 16.94 2.62
N PRO A 307 17.38 16.53 2.28
CA PRO A 307 17.86 15.19 2.56
C PRO A 307 18.13 15.01 4.06
N TYR A 308 17.69 13.89 4.61
CA TYR A 308 18.01 13.49 5.99
C TYR A 308 18.96 12.29 6.04
N ILE A 309 19.07 11.53 4.94
CA ILE A 309 19.91 10.35 4.78
C ILE A 309 20.31 10.22 3.30
N ASP A 310 21.38 9.48 3.03
CA ASP A 310 21.78 9.18 1.66
C ASP A 310 20.74 8.28 0.98
N GLN A 311 20.53 8.50 -0.32
CA GLN A 311 19.57 7.72 -1.10
C GLN A 311 20.15 6.32 -1.36
N LEU A 312 19.33 5.29 -1.14
CA LEU A 312 19.62 3.94 -1.60
C LEU A 312 19.23 3.78 -3.07
N GLU A 313 19.57 2.63 -3.64
CA GLU A 313 19.01 2.19 -4.91
C GLU A 313 17.48 2.29 -4.86
N ARG A 314 16.89 2.82 -5.93
CA ARG A 314 15.44 2.95 -6.01
C ARG A 314 14.83 1.57 -6.16
N ARG A 315 14.03 1.15 -5.19
CA ARG A 315 13.30 -0.12 -5.16
C ARG A 315 11.87 0.14 -4.68
N ALA A 316 11.17 1.05 -5.37
CA ALA A 316 9.80 1.40 -5.02
C ALA A 316 8.86 0.22 -5.22
N CYS A 317 7.90 0.01 -4.30
CA CYS A 317 7.01 -1.14 -4.29
C CYS A 317 6.27 -1.32 -5.63
N SER A 318 6.48 -2.45 -6.31
CA SER A 318 5.75 -2.79 -7.54
C SER A 318 4.29 -3.15 -7.28
N PHE A 319 3.96 -3.62 -6.08
CA PHE A 319 2.60 -4.01 -5.69
C PHE A 319 1.66 -2.80 -5.60
N GLU A 320 2.21 -1.61 -5.39
CA GLU A 320 1.48 -0.35 -5.52
C GLU A 320 0.93 -0.16 -6.94
N ARG A 321 1.69 -0.60 -7.96
CA ARG A 321 1.31 -0.50 -9.37
C ARG A 321 0.39 -1.63 -9.78
N ILE A 322 0.65 -2.85 -9.31
CA ILE A 322 -0.17 -4.03 -9.59
C ILE A 322 -1.57 -3.88 -8.98
N TYR A 323 -1.67 -3.51 -7.70
CA TYR A 323 -2.92 -3.68 -6.93
C TYR A 323 -3.31 -2.50 -6.02
N PHE A 324 -2.42 -2.06 -5.11
CA PHE A 324 -2.84 -1.26 -3.95
C PHE A 324 -3.29 0.17 -4.27
N SER A 325 -2.51 0.88 -5.08
CA SER A 325 -2.86 2.25 -5.46
C SER A 325 -4.06 2.26 -6.40
N ARG A 326 -4.76 3.39 -6.43
CA ARG A 326 -5.88 3.53 -7.36
C ARG A 326 -5.40 3.55 -8.81
N GLY A 327 -6.09 2.78 -9.64
CA GLY A 327 -5.82 2.72 -11.09
C GLY A 327 -6.18 3.99 -11.86
N ASN A 328 -6.69 5.05 -11.20
CA ASN A 328 -6.98 6.33 -11.84
C ASN A 328 -5.82 7.34 -11.75
N ASP A 329 -4.68 6.97 -11.16
CA ASP A 329 -3.43 7.67 -11.38
C ASP A 329 -2.90 7.36 -12.79
N ARG A 330 -2.45 8.39 -13.52
CA ARG A 330 -2.00 8.23 -14.91
C ARG A 330 -0.90 7.18 -15.08
N ASN A 331 0.11 7.18 -14.20
CA ASN A 331 1.25 6.29 -14.36
C ASN A 331 0.81 4.85 -14.05
N ILE A 332 0.09 4.66 -12.94
CA ILE A 332 -0.43 3.33 -12.55
C ILE A 332 -1.37 2.78 -13.63
N TYR A 333 -2.21 3.61 -14.23
CA TYR A 333 -3.11 3.19 -15.31
C TYR A 333 -2.33 2.64 -16.50
N LEU A 334 -1.31 3.37 -16.97
CA LEU A 334 -0.47 2.96 -18.09
C LEU A 334 0.37 1.72 -17.78
N GLU A 335 0.97 1.67 -16.59
CA GLU A 335 1.76 0.54 -16.10
C GLU A 335 0.88 -0.74 -16.02
N ARG A 336 -0.34 -0.64 -15.48
CA ARG A 336 -1.30 -1.77 -15.45
C ARG A 336 -1.66 -2.25 -16.85
N LYS A 337 -1.90 -1.35 -17.79
CA LYS A 337 -2.11 -1.74 -19.19
C LYS A 337 -0.90 -2.48 -19.74
N GLN A 338 0.31 -1.99 -19.46
CA GLN A 338 1.52 -2.67 -19.91
C GLN A 338 1.66 -4.06 -19.27
N LEU A 339 1.35 -4.22 -17.98
CA LEU A 339 1.35 -5.53 -17.30
C LEU A 339 0.45 -6.54 -18.01
N GLY A 340 -0.74 -6.14 -18.46
CA GLY A 340 -1.62 -7.01 -19.22
C GLY A 340 -1.13 -7.28 -20.65
N ARG A 341 -0.56 -6.26 -21.32
CA ARG A 341 -0.04 -6.37 -22.68
C ARG A 341 1.14 -7.34 -22.78
N GLN A 342 2.01 -7.37 -21.77
CA GLN A 342 3.15 -8.29 -21.72
C GLN A 342 2.73 -9.78 -21.65
N LEU A 343 1.49 -10.07 -21.24
CA LEU A 343 0.97 -11.43 -21.15
C LEU A 343 0.43 -11.97 -22.49
N THR A 344 0.38 -11.13 -23.53
CA THR A 344 -0.31 -11.47 -24.79
C THR A 344 0.24 -12.74 -25.44
N ASP A 345 1.55 -12.86 -25.63
CA ASP A 345 2.11 -14.00 -26.36
C ASP A 345 1.93 -15.31 -25.59
N ALA A 346 2.19 -15.32 -24.28
CA ALA A 346 1.96 -16.49 -23.43
C ALA A 346 0.49 -16.95 -23.45
N VAL A 347 -0.46 -16.00 -23.46
CA VAL A 347 -1.89 -16.31 -23.58
C VAL A 347 -2.23 -16.87 -24.96
N LEU A 348 -1.68 -16.30 -26.04
CA LEU A 348 -1.95 -16.76 -27.40
C LEU A 348 -1.42 -18.18 -27.65
N GLU A 349 -0.24 -18.49 -27.14
CA GLU A 349 0.34 -19.83 -27.19
C GLU A 349 -0.54 -20.84 -26.43
N GLU A 350 -1.02 -20.50 -25.23
CA GLU A 350 -1.83 -21.40 -24.40
C GLU A 350 -3.22 -21.70 -24.99
N VAL A 351 -3.76 -20.80 -25.82
CA VAL A 351 -5.05 -20.96 -26.52
C VAL A 351 -4.91 -21.36 -27.98
N ASP A 352 -3.71 -21.78 -28.42
CA ASP A 352 -3.42 -22.22 -29.79
C ASP A 352 -3.81 -21.19 -30.86
N TYR A 353 -3.75 -19.90 -30.54
CA TYR A 353 -4.20 -18.79 -31.40
C TYR A 353 -5.68 -18.92 -31.86
N ASP A 354 -6.52 -19.66 -31.13
CA ASP A 354 -7.95 -19.84 -31.45
C ASP A 354 -8.82 -18.72 -30.85
N PHE A 355 -8.91 -17.61 -31.57
CA PHE A 355 -9.77 -16.48 -31.19
C PHE A 355 -11.28 -16.77 -31.25
N ARG A 356 -11.72 -17.84 -31.90
CA ARG A 356 -13.15 -18.15 -32.04
C ARG A 356 -13.67 -18.86 -30.80
N HIS A 357 -12.87 -19.80 -30.28
CA HIS A 357 -13.19 -20.61 -29.12
C HIS A 357 -12.43 -20.18 -27.86
N SER A 358 -11.94 -18.93 -27.81
CA SER A 358 -11.34 -18.35 -26.61
C SER A 358 -12.17 -17.16 -26.15
N VAL A 359 -12.69 -17.23 -24.91
CA VAL A 359 -13.44 -16.14 -24.28
C VAL A 359 -12.54 -15.46 -23.26
N PHE A 360 -12.25 -14.19 -23.48
CA PHE A 360 -11.39 -13.38 -22.62
C PHE A 360 -12.25 -12.58 -21.65
N SER A 361 -11.95 -12.68 -20.36
CA SER A 361 -12.60 -11.96 -19.27
C SER A 361 -11.59 -11.67 -18.16
N PHE A 362 -12.00 -10.93 -17.14
CA PHE A 362 -11.20 -10.63 -15.95
C PHE A 362 -11.96 -10.89 -14.65
N VAL A 363 -11.24 -10.95 -13.54
CA VAL A 363 -11.78 -11.02 -12.18
C VAL A 363 -11.95 -9.59 -11.62
N PRO A 364 -13.18 -9.12 -11.35
CA PRO A 364 -13.38 -7.74 -10.92
C PRO A 364 -12.86 -7.45 -9.50
N ASN A 365 -12.36 -6.25 -9.20
CA ASN A 365 -12.38 -5.04 -10.04
C ASN A 365 -10.98 -4.58 -10.51
N THR A 366 -9.91 -4.88 -9.75
CA THR A 366 -8.59 -4.25 -9.98
C THR A 366 -7.93 -4.70 -11.28
N ALA A 367 -8.19 -5.95 -11.69
CA ALA A 367 -7.67 -6.55 -12.93
C ALA A 367 -8.15 -5.87 -14.22
N GLU A 368 -9.20 -5.04 -14.16
CA GLU A 368 -9.84 -4.44 -15.34
C GLU A 368 -8.86 -3.64 -16.22
N THR A 369 -7.99 -2.83 -15.62
CA THR A 369 -7.03 -2.02 -16.39
C THR A 369 -5.97 -2.88 -17.07
N ALA A 370 -5.49 -3.93 -16.41
CA ALA A 370 -4.57 -4.89 -17.01
C ALA A 370 -5.26 -5.67 -18.12
N PHE A 371 -6.52 -6.05 -17.92
CA PHE A 371 -7.32 -6.68 -18.96
C PHE A 371 -7.44 -5.83 -20.23
N TYR A 372 -7.66 -4.52 -20.11
CA TYR A 372 -7.63 -3.63 -21.29
C TYR A 372 -6.30 -3.67 -22.03
N GLY A 373 -5.19 -3.70 -21.30
CA GLY A 373 -3.86 -3.89 -21.89
C GLY A 373 -3.68 -5.22 -22.61
N LEU A 374 -4.14 -6.32 -22.01
CA LEU A 374 -4.13 -7.64 -22.65
C LEU A 374 -4.96 -7.63 -23.94
N MET A 375 -6.16 -7.03 -23.91
CA MET A 375 -7.03 -6.94 -25.08
C MET A 375 -6.43 -6.11 -26.21
N GLU A 376 -5.71 -5.03 -25.90
CA GLU A 376 -4.95 -4.26 -26.88
C GLU A 376 -3.86 -5.12 -27.53
N GLY A 377 -3.05 -5.82 -26.73
CA GLY A 377 -2.03 -6.71 -27.26
C GLY A 377 -2.60 -7.85 -28.12
N LEU A 378 -3.69 -8.49 -27.68
CA LEU A 378 -4.39 -9.53 -28.46
C LEU A 378 -4.91 -9.00 -29.79
N THR A 379 -5.40 -7.75 -29.80
CA THR A 379 -5.91 -7.10 -31.02
C THR A 379 -4.77 -6.82 -31.99
N ASP A 380 -3.67 -6.25 -31.50
CA ASP A 380 -2.49 -5.95 -32.33
C ASP A 380 -1.92 -7.22 -32.98
N ARG A 381 -1.76 -8.31 -32.21
CA ARG A 381 -1.29 -9.61 -32.73
C ARG A 381 -2.27 -10.23 -33.71
N LEU A 382 -3.57 -10.11 -33.45
CA LEU A 382 -4.59 -10.57 -34.39
C LEU A 382 -4.52 -9.80 -35.72
N ASP A 383 -4.26 -8.50 -35.68
CA ASP A 383 -4.15 -7.68 -36.87
C ASP A 383 -2.90 -8.02 -37.70
N GLU A 384 -1.78 -8.38 -37.06
CA GLU A 384 -0.63 -8.99 -37.74
C GLU A 384 -1.02 -10.30 -38.44
N ILE A 385 -1.72 -11.20 -37.74
CA ILE A 385 -2.20 -12.47 -38.31
C ILE A 385 -3.15 -12.25 -39.50
N LYS A 386 -4.05 -11.26 -39.41
CA LYS A 386 -4.95 -10.88 -40.51
C LYS A 386 -4.16 -10.38 -41.71
N ARG A 387 -3.23 -9.45 -41.48
CA ARG A 387 -2.35 -8.89 -42.52
C ARG A 387 -1.63 -10.00 -43.26
N ASP A 388 -0.99 -10.91 -42.53
CA ASP A 388 -0.19 -11.99 -43.13
C ASP A 388 -1.07 -12.97 -43.92
N LYS A 389 -2.29 -13.27 -43.43
CA LYS A 389 -3.29 -14.06 -44.18
C LYS A 389 -3.75 -13.39 -45.47
N ILE A 390 -3.91 -12.07 -45.46
CA ILE A 390 -4.30 -11.28 -46.64
C ILE A 390 -3.16 -11.27 -47.65
N LEU A 391 -1.94 -10.92 -47.22
CA LEU A 391 -0.76 -10.87 -48.08
C LEU A 391 -0.44 -12.23 -48.70
N LYS A 392 -0.53 -13.32 -47.94
CA LYS A 392 -0.29 -14.68 -48.43
C LYS A 392 -1.26 -15.12 -49.54
N LYS A 393 -2.48 -14.57 -49.57
CA LYS A 393 -3.47 -14.89 -50.62
C LYS A 393 -3.40 -13.96 -51.83
N GLY A 394 -2.85 -12.75 -51.66
CA GLY A 394 -2.65 -11.80 -52.75
C GLY A 394 -3.89 -11.62 -53.63
N ALA A 395 -3.69 -11.66 -54.94
CA ALA A 395 -4.76 -11.46 -55.94
C ALA A 395 -5.86 -12.55 -55.94
N GLU A 396 -5.64 -13.70 -55.30
CA GLU A 396 -6.60 -14.81 -55.26
C GLU A 396 -7.65 -14.65 -54.14
N LEU A 397 -7.57 -13.58 -53.35
CA LEU A 397 -8.45 -13.34 -52.21
C LEU A 397 -9.85 -12.87 -52.64
N LYS A 398 -10.82 -13.79 -52.64
CA LYS A 398 -12.24 -13.48 -52.89
C LYS A 398 -12.84 -12.59 -51.78
N PRO A 399 -13.78 -11.65 -52.10
CA PRO A 399 -14.39 -10.73 -51.14
C PRO A 399 -14.94 -11.41 -49.87
N GLY A 400 -15.75 -12.47 -50.02
CA GLY A 400 -16.30 -13.18 -48.85
C GLY A 400 -15.27 -13.90 -47.97
N LYS A 401 -14.06 -14.19 -48.48
CA LYS A 401 -12.95 -14.69 -47.65
C LYS A 401 -12.22 -13.55 -46.96
N LEU A 402 -12.09 -12.38 -47.59
CA LEU A 402 -11.56 -11.16 -46.97
C LEU A 402 -12.45 -10.72 -45.81
N GLU A 403 -13.76 -10.64 -46.01
CA GLU A 403 -14.73 -10.30 -44.95
C GLU A 403 -14.61 -11.23 -43.73
N LYS A 404 -14.45 -12.54 -43.96
CA LYS A 404 -14.22 -13.52 -42.88
C LYS A 404 -12.91 -13.33 -42.13
N ILE A 405 -11.88 -12.75 -42.74
CA ILE A 405 -10.61 -12.44 -42.08
C ILE A 405 -10.78 -11.16 -41.26
N LEU A 406 -11.39 -10.13 -41.86
CA LEU A 406 -11.61 -8.84 -41.22
C LEU A 406 -12.59 -8.93 -40.04
N SER A 407 -13.53 -9.87 -40.06
CA SER A 407 -14.49 -10.08 -38.97
C SER A 407 -13.90 -10.78 -37.75
N LEU A 408 -12.68 -11.33 -37.84
CA LEU A 408 -12.00 -11.91 -36.67
C LEU A 408 -11.74 -10.81 -35.65
N LYS A 409 -12.15 -11.05 -34.41
CA LYS A 409 -11.88 -10.18 -33.27
C LYS A 409 -11.68 -11.03 -32.02
N PRO A 410 -10.90 -10.56 -31.04
CA PRO A 410 -10.87 -11.21 -29.73
C PRO A 410 -12.27 -11.19 -29.11
N ARG A 411 -12.71 -12.33 -28.58
CA ARG A 411 -14.03 -12.47 -27.96
C ARG A 411 -13.96 -12.05 -26.49
N MET A 412 -14.16 -10.76 -26.27
CA MET A 412 -14.14 -10.11 -24.96
C MET A 412 -15.51 -10.14 -24.31
N GLU A 413 -15.60 -10.63 -23.09
CA GLU A 413 -16.86 -10.71 -22.34
C GLU A 413 -16.65 -10.35 -20.87
N LYS A 414 -17.69 -9.80 -20.24
CA LYS A 414 -17.75 -9.66 -18.77
C LYS A 414 -18.39 -10.92 -18.19
N LEU A 415 -17.59 -11.96 -17.98
CA LEU A 415 -18.09 -13.24 -17.48
C LEU A 415 -18.22 -13.24 -15.96
N ILE A 416 -17.18 -12.85 -15.25
CA ILE A 416 -17.18 -12.87 -13.79
C ILE A 416 -17.84 -11.58 -13.28
N VAL A 417 -18.87 -11.71 -12.47
CA VAL A 417 -19.59 -10.61 -11.84
C VAL A 417 -19.43 -10.70 -10.34
N LYS A 418 -19.18 -9.57 -9.68
CA LYS A 418 -19.05 -9.50 -8.22
C LYS A 418 -20.27 -8.81 -7.62
N ASP A 419 -21.02 -9.49 -6.77
CA ASP A 419 -22.09 -8.87 -5.99
C ASP A 419 -21.52 -8.21 -4.74
N ALA A 420 -21.43 -6.87 -4.76
CA ALA A 420 -20.82 -6.08 -3.69
C ALA A 420 -21.67 -5.96 -2.42
N LYS A 421 -22.93 -6.44 -2.41
CA LYS A 421 -23.88 -6.22 -1.29
C LYS A 421 -23.97 -7.38 -0.29
N GLN A 422 -23.43 -8.56 -0.58
CA GLN A 422 -23.42 -9.67 0.36
C GLN A 422 -22.29 -9.51 1.40
N ARG A 423 -22.54 -8.75 2.47
CA ARG A 423 -21.76 -8.87 3.71
C ARG A 423 -22.23 -10.13 4.43
N THR A 424 -21.31 -10.99 4.82
CA THR A 424 -21.63 -12.18 5.61
C THR A 424 -22.27 -11.74 6.94
N PHE A 425 -23.59 -11.90 7.06
CA PHE A 425 -24.27 -11.80 8.34
C PHE A 425 -23.80 -12.96 9.22
N ILE A 426 -23.73 -12.71 10.53
CA ILE A 426 -23.18 -13.63 11.56
C ILE A 426 -23.67 -15.05 11.28
N ALA A 427 -22.74 -15.93 10.92
CA ALA A 427 -23.03 -17.31 10.61
C ALA A 427 -21.79 -18.18 10.90
N ASP A 428 -22.04 -19.42 11.33
CA ASP A 428 -21.04 -20.38 11.80
C ASP A 428 -20.00 -20.69 10.69
N THR A 429 -18.77 -21.07 11.05
CA THR A 429 -17.59 -21.08 10.15
C THR A 429 -17.84 -21.80 8.80
N ARG A 430 -18.58 -22.92 8.81
CA ARG A 430 -18.98 -23.66 7.60
C ARG A 430 -19.96 -22.91 6.69
N SER A 431 -20.90 -22.15 7.26
CA SER A 431 -21.85 -21.37 6.47
C SER A 431 -21.21 -20.12 5.86
N ARG A 432 -20.13 -19.63 6.48
CA ARG A 432 -19.35 -18.48 5.98
C ARG A 432 -18.60 -18.83 4.70
N GLU A 433 -17.99 -20.01 4.63
CA GLU A 433 -17.34 -20.54 3.42
C GLU A 433 -18.34 -20.72 2.26
N ALA A 434 -19.53 -21.26 2.55
CA ALA A 434 -20.60 -21.39 1.56
C ALA A 434 -21.10 -20.02 1.04
N MET A 435 -21.24 -19.01 1.91
CA MET A 435 -21.62 -17.65 1.50
C MET A 435 -20.54 -16.92 0.70
N VAL A 436 -19.24 -17.17 0.98
CA VAL A 436 -18.13 -16.57 0.21
C VAL A 436 -18.13 -17.07 -1.23
N ALA A 437 -18.51 -18.34 -1.47
CA ALA A 437 -18.67 -18.89 -2.82
C ALA A 437 -19.78 -18.21 -3.64
N HIS A 438 -20.74 -17.52 -3.00
CA HIS A 438 -21.84 -16.80 -3.66
C HIS A 438 -21.58 -15.31 -3.91
N VAL A 439 -20.41 -14.79 -3.53
CA VAL A 439 -20.03 -13.39 -3.80
C VAL A 439 -19.80 -13.14 -5.29
N TYR A 440 -19.46 -14.19 -6.04
CA TYR A 440 -19.27 -14.14 -7.48
C TYR A 440 -20.41 -14.87 -8.19
N ASP A 441 -20.80 -14.31 -9.31
CA ASP A 441 -21.71 -14.91 -10.27
C ASP A 441 -21.07 -14.89 -11.66
N VAL A 442 -21.70 -15.58 -12.60
CA VAL A 442 -21.24 -15.68 -13.98
C VAL A 442 -22.33 -15.31 -14.99
N THR A 443 -21.93 -14.74 -16.12
CA THR A 443 -22.84 -14.52 -17.25
C THR A 443 -23.10 -15.84 -17.99
N TYR A 444 -24.24 -16.46 -17.72
CA TYR A 444 -24.65 -17.73 -18.33
C TYR A 444 -25.03 -17.60 -19.81
N GLY A 445 -24.90 -18.70 -20.56
CA GLY A 445 -25.36 -18.80 -21.96
C GLY A 445 -24.41 -18.21 -23.01
N ILE A 446 -23.29 -17.60 -22.59
CA ILE A 446 -22.27 -17.07 -23.50
C ILE A 446 -21.32 -18.19 -23.93
N VAL A 447 -20.79 -18.97 -23.00
CA VAL A 447 -19.77 -19.99 -23.26
C VAL A 447 -20.37 -21.22 -23.96
N GLU A 448 -19.74 -21.69 -25.04
CA GLU A 448 -20.08 -22.96 -25.69
C GLU A 448 -19.52 -24.14 -24.88
N ASN A 449 -20.44 -24.96 -24.38
CA ASN A 449 -20.11 -26.13 -23.57
C ASN A 449 -19.09 -27.05 -24.24
N ASP A 450 -18.07 -27.42 -23.47
CA ASP A 450 -17.02 -28.39 -23.80
C ASP A 450 -16.17 -28.04 -25.03
N LYS A 451 -16.29 -26.80 -25.53
CA LYS A 451 -15.52 -26.27 -26.67
C LYS A 451 -14.66 -25.08 -26.30
N ASP A 452 -15.28 -24.07 -25.68
CA ASP A 452 -14.62 -22.80 -25.43
C ASP A 452 -13.58 -22.91 -24.30
N THR A 453 -12.48 -22.18 -24.45
CA THR A 453 -11.47 -21.93 -23.41
C THR A 453 -11.76 -20.58 -22.77
N LEU A 454 -11.84 -20.53 -21.44
CA LEU A 454 -11.98 -19.27 -20.71
C LEU A 454 -10.60 -18.77 -20.30
N VAL A 455 -10.29 -17.53 -20.65
CA VAL A 455 -9.09 -16.83 -20.18
C VAL A 455 -9.54 -15.77 -19.17
N LEU A 456 -9.16 -15.94 -17.91
CA LEU A 456 -9.56 -15.08 -16.81
C LEU A 456 -8.33 -14.36 -16.24
N LEU A 457 -8.23 -13.06 -16.48
CA LEU A 457 -7.16 -12.24 -15.91
C LEU A 457 -7.50 -11.82 -14.47
N ASP A 458 -6.60 -12.09 -13.53
CA ASP A 458 -6.64 -11.60 -12.16
C ASP A 458 -5.39 -10.75 -11.87
N ASP A 459 -5.46 -9.91 -10.84
CA ASP A 459 -4.34 -9.02 -10.50
C ASP A 459 -3.13 -9.81 -9.98
N SER A 460 -3.35 -10.74 -9.05
CA SER A 460 -2.33 -11.49 -8.34
C SER A 460 -2.90 -12.77 -7.71
N ILE A 461 -2.02 -13.70 -7.31
CA ILE A 461 -2.39 -14.95 -6.64
C ILE A 461 -1.48 -15.15 -5.42
N VAL A 462 -2.05 -15.12 -4.22
CA VAL A 462 -1.30 -15.19 -2.95
C VAL A 462 -1.37 -16.58 -2.33
N ARG A 463 -2.47 -16.92 -1.67
CA ARG A 463 -2.83 -18.24 -1.10
C ARG A 463 -3.71 -19.05 -2.04
N GLY A 464 -4.29 -18.46 -3.09
CA GLY A 464 -5.05 -19.16 -4.14
C GLY A 464 -6.41 -19.74 -3.70
N THR A 465 -6.84 -19.54 -2.44
CA THR A 465 -8.10 -20.08 -1.92
C THR A 465 -9.29 -19.50 -2.65
N THR A 466 -9.30 -18.22 -3.00
CA THR A 466 -10.42 -17.66 -3.76
C THR A 466 -10.49 -18.21 -5.18
N LEU A 467 -9.35 -18.37 -5.85
CA LEU A 467 -9.36 -18.93 -7.19
C LEU A 467 -10.00 -20.31 -7.15
N LYS A 468 -9.56 -21.15 -6.19
CA LYS A 468 -10.12 -22.47 -5.94
C LYS A 468 -11.60 -22.43 -5.56
N ASP A 469 -11.91 -21.82 -4.43
CA ASP A 469 -13.19 -21.99 -3.74
C ASP A 469 -14.30 -21.12 -4.35
N SER A 470 -13.96 -20.11 -5.15
CA SER A 470 -14.93 -19.18 -5.74
C SER A 470 -14.83 -19.09 -7.27
N ILE A 471 -13.71 -18.61 -7.81
CA ILE A 471 -13.63 -18.20 -9.22
C ILE A 471 -13.65 -19.39 -10.18
N ILE A 472 -12.78 -20.36 -9.99
CA ILE A 472 -12.71 -21.56 -10.83
C ILE A 472 -13.99 -22.39 -10.65
N GLN A 473 -14.47 -22.52 -9.41
CA GLN A 473 -15.70 -23.24 -9.08
C GLN A 473 -16.95 -22.65 -9.75
N ILE A 474 -17.10 -21.32 -9.79
CA ILE A 474 -18.23 -20.68 -10.47
C ILE A 474 -18.05 -20.70 -11.99
N ALA A 475 -16.84 -20.45 -12.49
CA ALA A 475 -16.54 -20.47 -13.92
C ALA A 475 -16.74 -21.87 -14.53
N SER A 476 -16.46 -22.95 -13.79
CA SER A 476 -16.69 -24.32 -14.28
C SER A 476 -18.16 -24.64 -14.53
N ARG A 477 -19.11 -23.89 -13.95
CA ARG A 477 -20.56 -24.04 -14.24
C ARG A 477 -20.91 -23.68 -15.68
N LEU A 478 -20.09 -22.86 -16.33
CA LEU A 478 -20.21 -22.54 -17.74
C LEU A 478 -19.75 -23.67 -18.67
N ARG A 479 -19.27 -24.79 -18.10
CA ARG A 479 -18.76 -25.99 -18.80
C ARG A 479 -17.75 -25.67 -19.92
N PRO A 480 -16.70 -24.88 -19.67
CA PRO A 480 -15.68 -24.70 -20.69
C PRO A 480 -14.87 -25.99 -20.88
N LYS A 481 -14.15 -26.08 -22.01
CA LYS A 481 -13.14 -27.13 -22.24
C LYS A 481 -11.95 -26.96 -21.29
N LYS A 482 -11.54 -25.71 -21.07
CA LYS A 482 -10.33 -25.32 -20.33
C LYS A 482 -10.53 -23.96 -19.69
N ILE A 483 -9.93 -23.75 -18.52
CA ILE A 483 -9.86 -22.47 -17.82
C ILE A 483 -8.37 -22.09 -17.69
N VAL A 484 -8.00 -20.94 -18.23
CA VAL A 484 -6.67 -20.35 -18.13
C VAL A 484 -6.79 -19.13 -17.21
N ILE A 485 -6.20 -19.22 -16.03
CA ILE A 485 -6.06 -18.08 -15.12
C ILE A 485 -4.78 -17.34 -15.50
N VAL A 486 -4.86 -16.03 -15.65
CA VAL A 486 -3.72 -15.19 -16.02
C VAL A 486 -3.49 -14.17 -14.91
N SER A 487 -2.35 -14.24 -14.23
CA SER A 487 -1.98 -13.28 -13.18
C SER A 487 -1.14 -12.15 -13.77
N SER A 488 -1.57 -10.90 -13.58
CA SER A 488 -0.79 -9.72 -13.98
C SER A 488 0.44 -9.49 -13.10
N ALA A 489 0.52 -10.17 -11.95
CA ALA A 489 1.69 -10.23 -11.08
C ALA A 489 2.49 -11.52 -11.30
N PRO A 490 3.81 -11.50 -11.05
CA PRO A 490 4.60 -12.73 -10.88
C PRO A 490 4.16 -13.56 -9.67
N GLN A 491 4.73 -14.76 -9.56
CA GLN A 491 4.50 -15.66 -8.42
C GLN A 491 4.95 -14.99 -7.11
N ILE A 492 4.04 -14.83 -6.15
CA ILE A 492 4.37 -14.33 -4.81
C ILE A 492 5.04 -15.46 -4.03
N ARG A 493 6.38 -15.37 -3.93
CA ARG A 493 7.27 -16.41 -3.40
C ARG A 493 7.77 -16.13 -1.99
N TYR A 494 7.93 -14.86 -1.63
CA TYR A 494 8.56 -14.41 -0.38
C TYR A 494 7.69 -13.40 0.38
N PRO A 495 7.86 -13.29 1.71
CA PRO A 495 7.05 -12.41 2.53
C PRO A 495 7.38 -10.93 2.33
N ASP A 496 6.37 -10.06 2.46
CA ASP A 496 6.59 -8.63 2.60
C ASP A 496 6.88 -8.25 4.05
N CYS A 497 7.80 -7.32 4.25
CA CYS A 497 8.19 -6.79 5.54
C CYS A 497 8.19 -5.26 5.59
N TYR A 498 7.53 -4.61 4.63
CA TYR A 498 7.53 -3.16 4.51
C TYR A 498 6.15 -2.55 4.73
N GLY A 499 5.13 -3.36 5.05
CA GLY A 499 3.80 -2.94 5.52
C GLY A 499 2.62 -3.53 4.74
N ILE A 500 2.86 -4.51 3.88
CA ILE A 500 1.82 -5.38 3.31
C ILE A 500 1.77 -6.67 4.17
N ASP A 501 0.58 -7.16 4.55
CA ASP A 501 0.48 -8.41 5.33
C ASP A 501 0.59 -9.64 4.43
N MET A 502 1.82 -9.89 4.01
CA MET A 502 2.24 -11.14 3.42
C MET A 502 3.39 -11.66 4.28
N SER A 503 3.11 -11.99 5.54
CA SER A 503 4.14 -12.21 6.56
C SER A 503 4.46 -13.69 6.83
N LYS A 504 3.60 -14.61 6.41
CA LYS A 504 3.68 -16.05 6.70
C LYS A 504 3.88 -16.86 5.44
N MET A 505 5.06 -17.46 5.31
CA MET A 505 5.49 -18.16 4.09
C MET A 505 4.58 -19.35 3.70
N LYS A 506 4.09 -20.10 4.70
CA LYS A 506 3.17 -21.24 4.50
C LYS A 506 1.84 -20.89 3.83
N GLU A 507 1.46 -19.61 3.86
CA GLU A 507 0.22 -19.15 3.24
C GLU A 507 0.35 -18.97 1.74
N PHE A 508 1.56 -18.84 1.20
CA PHE A 508 1.74 -18.61 -0.24
C PHE A 508 1.54 -19.89 -1.03
N VAL A 509 0.72 -19.83 -2.09
CA VAL A 509 0.48 -20.95 -2.98
C VAL A 509 1.75 -21.34 -3.74
N ALA A 510 2.59 -20.37 -4.11
CA ALA A 510 3.87 -20.64 -4.76
C ALA A 510 4.83 -21.41 -3.83
N PHE A 511 4.86 -21.06 -2.55
CA PHE A 511 5.69 -21.77 -1.58
C PHE A 511 5.15 -23.19 -1.30
N ARG A 512 3.82 -23.35 -1.17
CA ARG A 512 3.23 -24.70 -1.04
C ARG A 512 3.49 -25.56 -2.28
N ALA A 513 3.40 -24.98 -3.47
CA ALA A 513 3.75 -25.65 -4.72
C ALA A 513 5.22 -26.10 -4.73
N LEU A 514 6.14 -25.22 -4.34
CA LEU A 514 7.56 -25.56 -4.18
C LEU A 514 7.76 -26.75 -3.22
N VAL A 515 7.12 -26.72 -2.05
CA VAL A 515 7.23 -27.81 -1.05
C VAL A 515 6.69 -29.14 -1.60
N GLU A 516 5.55 -29.12 -2.29
CA GLU A 516 4.99 -30.32 -2.94
C GLU A 516 5.91 -30.85 -4.05
N LEU A 517 6.52 -29.97 -4.85
CA LEU A 517 7.49 -30.36 -5.88
C LEU A 517 8.75 -30.99 -5.27
N LEU A 518 9.30 -30.41 -4.19
CA LEU A 518 10.45 -31.00 -3.49
C LEU A 518 10.12 -32.41 -2.98
N LYS A 519 8.91 -32.59 -2.43
CA LYS A 519 8.41 -33.89 -1.98
C LYS A 519 8.27 -34.91 -3.09
N GLU A 520 7.59 -34.56 -4.17
CA GLU A 520 7.35 -35.45 -5.31
C GLU A 520 8.65 -35.88 -6.01
N ASN A 521 9.69 -35.05 -5.95
CA ASN A 521 11.00 -35.31 -6.55
C ASN A 521 12.04 -35.88 -5.56
N GLY A 522 11.65 -36.23 -4.32
CA GLY A 522 12.56 -36.80 -3.32
C GLY A 522 13.65 -35.83 -2.83
N LYS A 523 13.45 -34.52 -3.00
CA LYS A 523 14.37 -33.44 -2.66
C LYS A 523 14.02 -32.73 -1.33
N GLU A 524 13.23 -33.35 -0.47
CA GLU A 524 12.82 -32.74 0.83
C GLU A 524 14.01 -32.36 1.72
N HIS A 525 15.15 -33.04 1.60
CA HIS A 525 16.38 -32.72 2.35
C HIS A 525 16.87 -31.28 2.12
N LEU A 526 16.58 -30.69 0.95
CA LEU A 526 16.96 -29.30 0.65
C LEU A 526 16.26 -28.28 1.56
N LEU A 527 15.06 -28.59 2.06
CA LEU A 527 14.38 -27.74 3.06
C LEU A 527 15.18 -27.69 4.36
N GLN A 528 15.73 -28.83 4.78
CA GLN A 528 16.53 -28.95 5.99
C GLN A 528 17.88 -28.23 5.82
N GLU A 529 18.54 -28.36 4.66
CA GLU A 529 19.78 -27.63 4.37
C GLU A 529 19.58 -26.11 4.34
N ALA A 530 18.51 -25.65 3.70
CA ALA A 530 18.15 -24.22 3.70
C ALA A 530 17.85 -23.72 5.11
N TYR A 531 17.24 -24.54 5.95
CA TYR A 531 16.95 -24.22 7.35
C TYR A 531 18.22 -24.05 8.16
N GLU A 532 19.19 -24.95 8.00
CA GLU A 532 20.49 -24.87 8.65
C GLU A 532 21.26 -23.61 8.23
N ARG A 533 21.23 -23.26 6.93
CA ARG A 533 21.82 -22.01 6.44
C ARG A 533 21.11 -20.77 7.01
N CYS A 534 19.78 -20.77 7.11
CA CYS A 534 19.04 -19.70 7.75
C CYS A 534 19.41 -19.55 9.24
N LYS A 535 19.49 -20.66 9.98
CA LYS A 535 19.84 -20.67 11.41
C LYS A 535 21.27 -20.20 11.66
N ALA A 536 22.21 -20.53 10.77
CA ALA A 536 23.59 -20.05 10.86
C ALA A 536 23.71 -18.52 10.79
N GLN A 537 22.74 -17.83 10.17
CA GLN A 537 22.72 -16.38 10.02
C GLN A 537 21.94 -15.63 11.11
N GLU A 538 21.30 -16.34 12.05
CA GLU A 538 20.35 -15.77 13.04
C GLU A 538 20.96 -14.66 13.93
N HIS A 539 22.27 -14.77 14.19
CA HIS A 539 23.02 -13.86 15.06
C HIS A 539 24.00 -12.96 14.32
N LEU A 540 24.01 -13.00 12.98
CA LEU A 540 24.85 -12.11 12.19
C LEU A 540 24.27 -10.68 12.18
N PRO A 541 25.11 -9.66 12.00
CA PRO A 541 24.63 -8.32 11.64
C PRO A 541 23.72 -8.40 10.42
N LYS A 542 22.60 -7.66 10.42
CA LYS A 542 21.61 -7.74 9.33
C LYS A 542 22.21 -7.45 7.96
N GLU A 543 23.27 -6.63 7.92
CA GLU A 543 24.05 -6.28 6.73
C GLU A 543 24.78 -7.47 6.09
N GLU A 544 25.04 -8.54 6.85
CA GLU A 544 25.70 -9.76 6.38
C GLU A 544 24.70 -10.88 6.00
N ILE A 545 23.41 -10.69 6.29
CA ILE A 545 22.38 -11.72 6.06
C ILE A 545 21.94 -11.74 4.59
N THR A 546 21.92 -12.93 4.00
CA THR A 546 21.43 -13.24 2.65
C THR A 546 20.15 -14.05 2.69
N ASN A 547 19.32 -13.96 1.64
CA ASN A 547 18.09 -14.74 1.52
C ASN A 547 18.40 -16.19 1.06
N GLU A 548 18.41 -17.13 2.00
CA GLU A 548 18.73 -18.54 1.76
C GLU A 548 17.59 -19.35 1.15
N VAL A 549 16.37 -18.78 1.11
CA VAL A 549 15.18 -19.45 0.58
C VAL A 549 15.20 -19.46 -0.96
N ARG A 550 15.96 -18.55 -1.59
CA ARG A 550 16.07 -18.45 -3.06
C ARG A 550 16.51 -19.75 -3.70
N SER A 551 17.51 -20.41 -3.13
CA SER A 551 18.08 -21.64 -3.68
C SER A 551 17.05 -22.76 -3.84
N LEU A 552 15.97 -22.75 -3.04
CA LEU A 552 14.92 -23.75 -3.16
C LEU A 552 14.12 -23.57 -4.45
N TYR A 553 13.85 -22.33 -4.86
CA TYR A 553 13.14 -22.05 -6.11
C TYR A 553 14.01 -22.29 -7.34
N ASP A 554 15.34 -22.18 -7.22
CA ASP A 554 16.29 -22.44 -8.32
C ASP A 554 16.31 -23.92 -8.76
N GLU A 555 15.79 -24.83 -7.94
CA GLU A 555 15.68 -26.26 -8.23
C GLU A 555 14.63 -26.62 -9.29
N PHE A 556 13.73 -25.69 -9.62
CA PHE A 556 12.63 -25.93 -10.54
C PHE A 556 12.48 -24.80 -11.57
N PRO A 557 12.14 -25.11 -12.82
CA PRO A 557 11.71 -24.10 -13.79
C PRO A 557 10.51 -23.30 -13.27
N TYR A 558 10.42 -22.03 -13.69
CA TYR A 558 9.34 -21.13 -13.28
C TYR A 558 7.95 -21.71 -13.61
N GLU A 559 7.84 -22.38 -14.76
CA GLU A 559 6.63 -23.02 -15.27
C GLU A 559 6.21 -24.23 -14.43
N ALA A 560 7.18 -25.01 -13.91
CA ALA A 560 6.87 -26.18 -13.08
C ALA A 560 6.17 -25.76 -11.78
N VAL A 561 6.60 -24.64 -11.18
CA VAL A 561 5.92 -24.04 -10.02
C VAL A 561 4.54 -23.53 -10.42
N SER A 562 4.39 -22.87 -11.57
CA SER A 562 3.08 -22.41 -12.08
C SER A 562 2.10 -23.57 -12.28
N ASP A 563 2.56 -24.69 -12.84
CA ASP A 563 1.75 -25.87 -13.10
C ASP A 563 1.33 -26.55 -11.79
N LYS A 564 2.24 -26.67 -10.82
CA LYS A 564 1.88 -27.17 -9.50
C LYS A 564 0.89 -26.24 -8.79
N ILE A 565 1.02 -24.92 -8.94
CA ILE A 565 0.00 -23.98 -8.43
C ILE A 565 -1.35 -24.24 -9.10
N ALA A 566 -1.39 -24.47 -10.41
CA ALA A 566 -2.63 -24.80 -11.14
C ALA A 566 -3.31 -26.04 -10.55
N GLU A 567 -2.55 -27.09 -10.21
CA GLU A 567 -3.06 -28.27 -9.52
C GLU A 567 -3.64 -27.93 -8.13
N ILE A 568 -2.93 -27.14 -7.32
CA ILE A 568 -3.37 -26.78 -5.96
C ILE A 568 -4.67 -25.97 -5.97
N VAL A 569 -4.81 -25.02 -6.90
CA VAL A 569 -5.98 -24.15 -7.01
C VAL A 569 -7.14 -24.80 -7.78
N THR A 570 -6.94 -25.99 -8.37
CA THR A 570 -8.02 -26.73 -9.04
C THR A 570 -8.94 -27.39 -7.99
N PRO A 571 -10.25 -27.07 -7.98
CA PRO A 571 -11.20 -27.74 -7.09
C PRO A 571 -11.36 -29.23 -7.44
N LYS A 572 -11.69 -30.05 -6.45
CA LYS A 572 -11.96 -31.48 -6.70
C LYS A 572 -13.27 -31.64 -7.46
N GLY A 573 -13.28 -32.50 -8.47
CA GLY A 573 -14.49 -32.90 -9.19
C GLY A 573 -14.93 -31.97 -10.32
N ILE A 574 -14.16 -30.93 -10.65
CA ILE A 574 -14.41 -30.14 -11.85
C ILE A 574 -13.87 -30.86 -13.10
N GLN A 575 -14.57 -30.73 -14.21
CA GLN A 575 -14.20 -31.31 -15.51
C GLN A 575 -13.18 -30.48 -16.31
N PRO A 576 -13.26 -29.13 -16.39
CA PRO A 576 -12.32 -28.37 -17.20
C PRO A 576 -10.88 -28.48 -16.68
N LYS A 577 -9.93 -28.59 -17.61
CA LYS A 577 -8.50 -28.44 -17.29
C LYS A 577 -8.22 -27.01 -16.85
N VAL A 578 -7.42 -26.83 -15.82
CA VAL A 578 -6.99 -25.51 -15.32
C VAL A 578 -5.51 -25.31 -15.64
N LYS A 579 -5.18 -24.14 -16.18
CA LYS A 579 -3.81 -23.63 -16.34
C LYS A 579 -3.69 -22.31 -15.60
N VAL A 580 -2.51 -22.02 -15.05
CA VAL A 580 -2.17 -20.70 -14.52
C VAL A 580 -0.97 -20.14 -15.28
N ILE A 581 -1.10 -18.92 -15.80
CA ILE A 581 -0.04 -18.13 -16.42
C ILE A 581 0.28 -16.98 -15.47
N TYR A 582 1.55 -16.79 -15.17
CA TYR A 582 2.01 -15.64 -14.38
C TYR A 582 2.78 -14.67 -15.27
N GLN A 583 2.71 -13.39 -14.93
CA GLN A 583 3.67 -12.40 -15.41
C GLN A 583 5.09 -12.82 -14.98
N THR A 584 6.10 -12.51 -15.81
CA THR A 584 7.50 -12.74 -15.44
C THR A 584 8.04 -11.57 -14.63
N ILE A 585 9.14 -11.77 -13.92
CA ILE A 585 9.78 -10.67 -13.17
C ILE A 585 10.33 -9.63 -14.17
N GLU A 586 10.84 -10.08 -15.30
CA GLU A 586 11.34 -9.25 -16.39
C GLU A 586 10.21 -8.41 -17.00
N GLY A 587 9.06 -9.03 -17.29
CA GLY A 587 7.89 -8.33 -17.83
C GLY A 587 7.29 -7.33 -16.83
N LEU A 588 7.34 -7.62 -15.53
CA LEU A 588 7.01 -6.65 -14.49
C LEU A 588 7.97 -5.44 -14.50
N ARG A 589 9.29 -5.68 -14.56
CA ARG A 589 10.31 -4.63 -14.58
C ARG A 589 10.19 -3.75 -15.83
N GLU A 590 9.86 -4.34 -16.97
CA GLU A 590 9.60 -3.61 -18.21
C GLU A 590 8.31 -2.77 -18.14
N ALA A 591 7.25 -3.32 -17.53
CA ALA A 591 5.98 -2.60 -17.37
C ALA A 591 6.06 -1.45 -16.35
N CYS A 592 6.86 -1.62 -15.30
CA CYS A 592 6.95 -0.71 -14.15
C CYS A 592 8.42 -0.26 -13.89
N PRO A 593 9.10 0.43 -14.84
CA PRO A 593 10.55 0.67 -14.77
C PRO A 593 10.97 1.51 -13.55
N GLU A 594 10.16 2.47 -13.12
CA GLU A 594 10.42 3.35 -11.97
C GLU A 594 9.89 2.78 -10.64
N ASN A 595 9.25 1.62 -10.67
CA ASN A 595 8.55 0.97 -9.56
C ASN A 595 8.78 -0.55 -9.61
N ASN A 596 10.06 -0.93 -9.69
CA ASN A 596 10.54 -2.28 -9.94
C ASN A 596 10.95 -3.05 -8.66
N GLY A 597 10.61 -2.54 -7.47
CA GLY A 597 10.84 -3.26 -6.22
C GLY A 597 10.01 -4.54 -6.18
N ASP A 598 10.67 -5.69 -6.25
CA ASP A 598 10.07 -6.99 -6.56
C ASP A 598 10.44 -8.10 -5.56
N TRP A 599 10.87 -7.74 -4.35
CA TRP A 599 11.41 -8.66 -3.33
C TRP A 599 10.49 -9.85 -2.97
N TYR A 600 9.17 -9.67 -2.98
CA TYR A 600 8.21 -10.76 -2.77
C TYR A 600 8.11 -11.74 -3.95
N PHE A 601 8.67 -11.40 -5.12
CA PHE A 601 8.78 -12.24 -6.30
C PHE A 601 10.21 -12.78 -6.50
N SER A 602 11.21 -11.91 -6.42
CA SER A 602 12.63 -12.18 -6.71
C SER A 602 13.42 -12.67 -5.50
N GLY A 603 12.99 -12.30 -4.29
CA GLY A 603 13.74 -12.52 -3.06
C GLY A 603 14.86 -11.48 -2.85
N GLU A 604 14.92 -10.43 -3.66
CA GLU A 604 15.91 -9.35 -3.58
C GLU A 604 15.36 -8.17 -2.76
N TYR A 605 15.61 -8.17 -1.46
CA TYR A 605 15.11 -7.14 -0.56
C TYR A 605 15.85 -5.80 -0.72
N PRO A 606 15.12 -4.66 -0.68
CA PRO A 606 15.70 -3.32 -0.79
C PRO A 606 16.49 -2.89 0.44
N THR A 607 16.33 -3.59 1.58
CA THR A 607 17.06 -3.31 2.82
C THR A 607 17.61 -4.60 3.42
N PRO A 608 18.76 -4.55 4.13
CA PRO A 608 19.33 -5.71 4.80
C PRO A 608 18.37 -6.41 5.76
N GLY A 609 17.58 -5.63 6.52
CA GLY A 609 16.58 -6.20 7.42
C GLY A 609 15.50 -7.04 6.72
N GLY A 610 15.26 -6.85 5.42
CA GLY A 610 14.36 -7.71 4.65
C GLY A 610 14.85 -9.15 4.53
N ASN A 611 16.16 -9.35 4.32
CA ASN A 611 16.78 -10.68 4.28
C ASN A 611 16.65 -11.41 5.62
N LYS A 612 16.82 -10.68 6.74
CA LYS A 612 16.58 -11.22 8.09
C LYS A 612 15.15 -11.74 8.23
N VAL A 613 14.16 -10.98 7.75
CA VAL A 613 12.73 -11.31 7.90
C VAL A 613 12.34 -12.54 7.08
N VAL A 614 12.83 -12.68 5.84
CA VAL A 614 12.53 -13.87 5.02
C VAL A 614 13.13 -15.15 5.60
N ASN A 615 14.38 -15.10 6.07
CA ASN A 615 15.01 -16.24 6.73
C ASN A 615 14.26 -16.61 8.02
N ARG A 616 13.87 -15.63 8.83
CA ARG A 616 13.03 -15.86 10.02
C ARG A 616 11.68 -16.46 9.67
N ALA A 617 11.01 -15.99 8.63
CA ALA A 617 9.73 -16.54 8.20
C ALA A 617 9.85 -18.00 7.75
N PHE A 618 10.97 -18.37 7.11
CA PHE A 618 11.26 -19.76 6.75
C PHE A 618 11.58 -20.63 7.96
N ILE A 619 12.40 -20.13 8.91
CA ILE A 619 12.65 -20.79 10.20
C ILE A 619 11.32 -21.07 10.94
N ASN A 620 10.44 -20.07 11.03
CA ASN A 620 9.13 -20.23 11.67
C ASN A 620 8.29 -21.32 10.99
N PHE A 621 8.32 -21.41 9.65
CA PHE A 621 7.67 -22.48 8.91
C PHE A 621 8.22 -23.87 9.28
N MET A 622 9.55 -24.03 9.27
CA MET A 622 10.22 -25.30 9.57
C MET A 622 10.00 -25.76 11.02
N GLU A 623 9.93 -24.81 11.96
CA GLU A 623 9.67 -25.08 13.37
C GLU A 623 8.17 -25.18 13.72
N GLY A 624 7.28 -25.02 12.73
CA GLY A 624 5.82 -25.08 12.93
C GLY A 624 5.23 -23.91 13.71
N ARG A 625 5.96 -22.79 13.86
CA ARG A 625 5.51 -21.59 14.56
C ARG A 625 4.58 -20.75 13.69
N ASP A 626 3.44 -20.32 14.24
CA ASP A 626 2.48 -19.46 13.54
C ASP A 626 2.75 -17.96 13.74
N GLU A 627 4.03 -17.60 13.73
CA GLU A 627 4.54 -16.26 14.04
C GLU A 627 5.01 -15.55 12.77
N ARG A 628 5.02 -14.21 12.80
CA ARG A 628 5.53 -13.39 11.70
C ARG A 628 7.05 -13.30 11.72
N GLY A 629 7.65 -13.05 10.56
CA GLY A 629 9.11 -13.02 10.40
C GLY A 629 9.83 -11.79 10.98
N TYR A 630 9.11 -10.76 11.44
CA TYR A 630 9.69 -9.48 11.90
C TYR A 630 9.41 -9.18 13.38
N LEU A 631 9.10 -10.21 14.18
CA LEU A 631 8.89 -10.14 15.64
C LEU A 631 10.07 -10.74 16.43
#